data_AF-G2LLM6-F1
#
_entry.id   AF-G2LLM6-F1
#
_cell.length_a   1.000
_cell.length_b   1.000
_cell.length_c   1.000
_cell.angle_alpha   90.00
_cell.angle_beta   90.00
_cell.angle_gamma   90.00
#
_symmetry.space_group_name_H-M   'P 1'
#
loop_
_entity.id
_entity.type
_entity.pdbx_description
1 polymer ?
#
loop_
_entity_poly.entity_id
_entity_poly.type
_entity_poly.pdbx_seq_one_letter_code
_entity_poly.pdbx_strand_id
1 'polypeptide(L)'
;MDNNLFILPIKNGVYSILQGEGYIDVPEIATQATIYKSRLDFELNTSKVGNSEMQHLDFAYSSSLIRHFLEDESLVLTIRGRKYTPKFEFYAGQHKHLITAEGVQTEVDAGYEGRNQVVLIEAKNRSTTNTIIRQLYYPFRQWQIHTKKKVNVLFFEKRQNEYALWQFDFDDEKDYNSIKLLKSAQFEIESR
;
A
#
# COMPACT_ATOMS: atom_id res chain seq x y z
N MET A 1 -8.43 -21.39 -23.02
CA MET A 1 -9.02 -20.04 -22.92
C MET A 1 -8.86 -19.63 -21.48
N ASP A 2 -8.06 -18.61 -21.19
CA ASP A 2 -8.01 -18.05 -19.85
C ASP A 2 -9.30 -17.27 -19.62
N ASN A 3 -10.06 -17.64 -18.59
CA ASN A 3 -11.39 -17.07 -18.32
C ASN A 3 -11.32 -15.69 -17.65
N ASN A 4 -10.12 -15.13 -17.46
CA ASN A 4 -9.84 -13.87 -16.75
C ASN A 4 -10.64 -13.74 -15.45
N LEU A 5 -10.44 -14.69 -14.53
CA LEU A 5 -11.18 -14.77 -13.27
C LEU A 5 -10.28 -14.38 -12.09
N PHE A 6 -10.87 -13.73 -11.09
CA PHE A 6 -10.22 -13.45 -9.82
C PHE A 6 -11.16 -13.70 -8.65
N ILE A 7 -10.58 -13.84 -7.44
CA ILE A 7 -11.30 -14.24 -6.24
C ILE A 7 -11.23 -13.11 -5.20
N LEU A 8 -12.40 -12.72 -4.68
CA LEU A 8 -12.50 -11.76 -3.58
C LEU A 8 -13.16 -12.40 -2.35
N PRO A 9 -12.57 -12.28 -1.14
CA PRO A 9 -13.24 -12.63 0.09
C PRO A 9 -14.35 -11.63 0.38
N ILE A 10 -15.55 -12.14 0.68
CA ILE A 10 -16.70 -11.32 1.11
C ILE A 10 -16.98 -11.50 2.60
N LYS A 11 -16.54 -12.62 3.17
CA LYS A 11 -16.52 -12.94 4.60
C LYS A 11 -15.40 -13.96 4.84
N ASN A 12 -14.92 -14.13 6.07
CA ASN A 12 -13.94 -15.19 6.35
C ASN A 12 -14.45 -16.56 5.89
N GLY A 13 -13.67 -17.23 5.04
CA GLY A 13 -14.03 -18.52 4.45
C GLY A 13 -15.06 -18.47 3.32
N VAL A 14 -15.55 -17.29 2.92
CA VAL A 14 -16.54 -17.11 1.84
C VAL A 14 -15.99 -16.16 0.79
N TYR A 15 -16.04 -16.62 -0.46
CA TYR A 15 -15.42 -15.93 -1.58
C TYR A 15 -16.41 -15.75 -2.74
N SER A 16 -16.24 -14.65 -3.47
CA SER A 16 -16.85 -14.41 -4.77
C SER A 16 -15.83 -14.67 -5.86
N ILE A 17 -16.25 -15.29 -6.96
CA ILE A 17 -15.46 -15.47 -8.18
C ILE A 17 -16.01 -14.51 -9.22
N LEU A 18 -15.15 -13.65 -9.74
CA LEU A 18 -15.51 -12.56 -10.63
C LEU A 18 -14.70 -12.65 -11.91
N GLN A 19 -15.31 -12.21 -13.03
CA GLN A 19 -14.61 -12.04 -14.29
C GLN A 19 -14.09 -10.60 -14.43
N GLY A 20 -12.87 -10.45 -14.97
CA GLY A 20 -12.20 -9.19 -15.21
C GLY A 20 -10.87 -9.06 -14.46
N GLU A 21 -10.36 -7.84 -14.37
CA GLU A 21 -9.05 -7.56 -13.76
C GLU A 21 -9.12 -7.53 -12.22
N GLY A 22 -8.48 -8.50 -11.57
CA GLY A 22 -8.33 -8.54 -10.11
C GLY A 22 -7.05 -7.88 -9.59
N TYR A 23 -6.12 -7.59 -10.50
CA TYR A 23 -4.74 -7.21 -10.24
C TYR A 23 -4.45 -5.85 -10.90
N ILE A 24 -3.47 -5.15 -10.36
CA ILE A 24 -2.92 -3.93 -10.94
C ILE A 24 -1.44 -4.14 -11.18
N ASP A 25 -0.96 -3.69 -12.33
CA ASP A 25 0.46 -3.69 -12.63
C ASP A 25 1.19 -2.70 -11.73
N VAL A 26 2.38 -3.10 -11.29
CA VAL A 26 3.31 -2.24 -10.57
C VAL A 26 4.39 -1.84 -11.59
N PRO A 27 4.24 -0.70 -12.27
CA PRO A 27 5.10 -0.36 -13.39
C PRO A 27 6.53 -0.11 -12.92
N GLU A 28 7.49 -0.48 -13.77
CA GLU A 28 8.89 -0.20 -13.53
C GLU A 28 9.14 1.31 -13.48
N ILE A 29 10.00 1.75 -12.56
CA ILE A 29 10.42 3.15 -12.46
C ILE A 29 11.67 3.30 -13.31
N ALA A 30 11.51 3.75 -14.55
CA ALA A 30 12.61 3.83 -15.52
C ALA A 30 13.66 4.93 -15.20
N THR A 31 13.38 5.83 -14.25
CA THR A 31 14.30 6.90 -13.85
C THR A 31 15.31 6.38 -12.84
N GLN A 32 16.57 6.84 -12.92
CA GLN A 32 17.58 6.50 -11.92
C GLN A 32 17.14 6.88 -10.48
N ALA A 33 17.57 6.09 -9.50
CA ALA A 33 17.32 6.38 -8.10
C ALA A 33 17.87 7.75 -7.69
N THR A 34 17.01 8.54 -7.06
CA THR A 34 17.40 9.84 -6.50
C THR A 34 18.08 9.62 -5.16
N ILE A 35 19.24 10.25 -4.94
CA ILE A 35 19.90 10.22 -3.64
C ILE A 35 19.08 11.03 -2.65
N TYR A 36 18.54 10.36 -1.63
CA TYR A 36 17.83 10.97 -0.51
C TYR A 36 18.74 11.06 0.71
N LYS A 37 19.00 12.28 1.17
CA LYS A 37 19.77 12.50 2.40
C LYS A 37 18.88 12.28 3.62
N SER A 38 19.20 11.23 4.38
CA SER A 38 18.51 10.89 5.62
C SER A 38 18.48 12.07 6.59
N ARG A 39 17.37 12.20 7.32
CA ARG A 39 17.23 13.18 8.41
C ARG A 39 17.68 12.66 9.77
N LEU A 40 18.08 11.39 9.86
CA LEU A 40 18.68 10.85 11.06
C LEU A 40 20.01 11.57 11.35
N ASP A 41 20.23 11.85 12.62
CA ASP A 41 21.46 12.43 13.18
C ASP A 41 22.36 11.38 13.86
N PHE A 42 21.97 10.11 13.81
CA PHE A 42 22.74 8.96 14.28
C PHE A 42 22.49 7.73 13.42
N GLU A 43 23.37 6.74 13.56
CA GLU A 43 23.26 5.48 12.85
C GLU A 43 22.35 4.46 13.58
N LEU A 44 21.39 3.87 12.86
CA LEU A 44 20.51 2.83 13.37
C LEU A 44 21.17 1.44 13.28
N ASN A 45 22.07 1.12 14.22
CA ASN A 45 22.79 -0.16 14.22
C ASN A 45 21.89 -1.40 14.19
N THR A 46 20.73 -1.35 14.85
CA THR A 46 19.77 -2.48 14.88
C THR A 46 19.03 -2.68 13.56
N SER A 47 18.90 -1.64 12.73
CA SER A 47 18.28 -1.75 11.41
C SER A 47 19.13 -2.55 10.41
N LYS A 48 20.42 -2.74 10.70
CA LYS A 48 21.35 -3.54 9.90
C LYS A 48 21.25 -5.04 10.16
N VAL A 49 20.51 -5.46 11.18
CA VAL A 49 20.43 -6.87 11.60
C VAL A 49 19.14 -7.50 11.07
N GLY A 50 19.22 -8.14 9.91
CA GLY A 50 18.07 -8.78 9.25
C GLY A 50 17.83 -8.24 7.84
N ASN A 51 16.77 -8.76 7.18
CA ASN A 51 16.40 -8.37 5.82
C ASN A 51 14.89 -8.55 5.57
N SER A 52 14.05 -8.13 6.53
CA SER A 52 12.59 -8.25 6.41
C SER A 52 11.94 -7.01 5.78
N GLU A 53 10.76 -7.20 5.18
CA GLU A 53 9.94 -6.11 4.60
C GLU A 53 9.66 -5.01 5.63
N MET A 54 9.24 -5.41 6.83
CA MET A 54 8.97 -4.48 7.93
C MET A 54 10.21 -3.69 8.35
N GLN A 55 11.39 -4.30 8.38
CA GLN A 55 12.64 -3.63 8.76
C GLN A 55 13.02 -2.54 7.75
N HIS A 56 12.89 -2.84 6.45
CA HIS A 56 13.15 -1.86 5.39
C HIS A 56 12.16 -0.71 5.42
N LEU A 57 10.90 -1.01 5.67
CA LEU A 57 9.85 -0.01 5.81
C LEU A 57 10.08 0.88 7.04
N ASP A 58 10.46 0.28 8.18
CA ASP A 58 10.80 1.00 9.42
C ASP A 58 12.00 1.94 9.22
N PHE A 59 13.03 1.49 8.50
CA PHE A 59 14.17 2.31 8.17
C PHE A 59 13.81 3.46 7.21
N ALA A 60 13.02 3.19 6.17
CA ALA A 60 12.53 4.22 5.25
C ALA A 60 11.69 5.29 5.97
N TYR A 61 10.86 4.88 6.93
CA TYR A 61 10.11 5.84 7.74
C TYR A 61 11.00 6.62 8.73
N SER A 62 11.94 5.94 9.41
CA SER A 62 12.83 6.57 10.41
C SER A 62 13.78 7.58 9.77
N SER A 63 14.29 7.28 8.57
CA SER A 63 15.09 8.22 7.76
C SER A 63 14.30 9.43 7.25
N SER A 64 12.96 9.42 7.41
CA SER A 64 12.00 10.38 6.87
C SER A 64 11.79 10.32 5.36
N LEU A 65 12.18 9.23 4.69
CA LEU A 65 11.91 9.03 3.26
C LEU A 65 10.41 9.01 2.94
N ILE A 66 9.61 8.33 3.78
CA ILE A 66 8.14 8.27 3.58
C ILE A 66 7.50 9.66 3.69
N ARG A 67 7.94 10.47 4.68
CA ARG A 67 7.49 11.86 4.84
C ARG A 67 7.88 12.72 3.65
N HIS A 68 9.11 12.53 3.16
CA HIS A 68 9.63 13.25 2.00
C HIS A 68 8.82 12.93 0.73
N PHE A 69 8.60 11.65 0.42
CA PHE A 69 7.86 11.22 -0.76
C PHE A 69 6.42 11.74 -0.77
N LEU A 70 5.77 11.78 0.39
CA LEU A 70 4.39 12.25 0.55
C LEU A 70 4.25 13.74 0.84
N GLU A 71 5.37 14.44 0.99
CA GLU A 71 5.41 15.86 1.36
C GLU A 71 4.59 16.16 2.65
N ASP A 72 4.64 15.24 3.62
CA ASP A 72 3.91 15.34 4.88
C ASP A 72 4.79 14.98 6.08
N GLU A 73 5.22 16.03 6.78
CA GLU A 73 6.08 15.92 7.97
C GLU A 73 5.35 15.40 9.21
N SER A 74 4.02 15.46 9.20
CA SER A 74 3.21 15.15 10.37
C SER A 74 2.91 13.66 10.54
N LEU A 75 3.34 12.81 9.61
CA LEU A 75 3.06 11.38 9.63
C LEU A 75 3.66 10.70 10.86
N VAL A 76 2.79 10.01 11.60
CA VAL A 76 3.13 9.17 12.76
C VAL A 76 2.58 7.77 12.53
N LEU A 77 3.35 6.73 12.86
CA LEU A 77 2.90 5.34 12.78
C LEU A 77 1.76 5.09 13.77
N THR A 78 0.59 4.68 13.28
CA THR A 78 -0.59 4.41 14.12
C THR A 78 -1.31 3.09 13.81
N ILE A 79 -1.04 2.49 12.65
CA ILE A 79 -1.76 1.30 12.17
C ILE A 79 -0.76 0.19 11.83
N ARG A 80 -0.99 -1.03 12.34
CA ARG A 80 -0.24 -2.24 11.96
C ARG A 80 -1.06 -3.51 12.13
N GLY A 81 -0.63 -4.53 11.39
CA GLY A 81 -1.04 -5.91 11.56
C GLY A 81 -2.46 -6.17 11.11
N ARG A 82 -3.02 -7.28 11.60
CA ARG A 82 -4.30 -7.79 11.12
C ARG A 82 -5.49 -7.13 11.80
N LYS A 83 -6.51 -6.82 11.00
CA LYS A 83 -7.82 -6.34 11.45
C LYS A 83 -8.93 -7.02 10.65
N TYR A 84 -10.15 -6.99 11.15
CA TYR A 84 -11.33 -7.40 10.40
C TYR A 84 -12.01 -6.15 9.83
N THR A 85 -12.46 -6.24 8.59
CA THR A 85 -13.17 -5.13 7.95
C THR A 85 -14.55 -4.92 8.58
N PRO A 86 -15.02 -3.67 8.71
CA PRO A 86 -16.45 -3.41 8.86
C PRO A 86 -17.20 -3.87 7.59
N LYS A 87 -18.54 -3.81 7.62
CA LYS A 87 -19.35 -4.00 6.43
C LYS A 87 -19.17 -2.82 5.47
N PHE A 88 -18.85 -3.10 4.20
CA PHE A 88 -18.87 -2.10 3.13
C PHE A 88 -19.25 -2.74 1.80
N GLU A 89 -19.73 -1.90 0.88
CA GLU A 89 -20.19 -2.31 -0.45
C GLU A 89 -19.38 -1.60 -1.54
N PHE A 90 -19.20 -2.28 -2.66
CA PHE A 90 -18.47 -1.79 -3.82
C PHE A 90 -18.78 -2.61 -5.07
N TYR A 91 -18.47 -2.07 -6.24
CA TYR A 91 -18.57 -2.75 -7.53
C TYR A 91 -17.22 -3.31 -7.95
N ALA A 92 -17.20 -4.51 -8.52
CA ALA A 92 -15.97 -5.16 -8.98
C ALA A 92 -16.17 -6.04 -10.21
N GLY A 93 -15.09 -6.20 -10.96
CA GLY A 93 -15.02 -7.01 -12.17
C GLY A 93 -15.56 -6.29 -13.40
N GLN A 94 -15.42 -6.97 -14.55
CA GLN A 94 -15.82 -6.49 -15.87
C GLN A 94 -17.31 -6.10 -15.93
N HIS A 95 -18.17 -6.82 -15.20
CA HIS A 95 -19.61 -6.58 -15.16
C HIS A 95 -20.07 -5.73 -13.97
N LYS A 96 -19.15 -5.13 -13.20
CA LYS A 96 -19.46 -4.27 -12.03
C LYS A 96 -20.45 -4.96 -11.09
N HIS A 97 -20.13 -6.17 -10.65
CA HIS A 97 -20.94 -6.88 -9.67
C HIS A 97 -20.89 -6.14 -8.33
N LEU A 98 -22.05 -5.92 -7.70
CA LEU A 98 -22.12 -5.39 -6.34
C LEU A 98 -21.64 -6.46 -5.35
N ILE A 99 -20.59 -6.13 -4.61
CA ILE A 99 -19.98 -6.96 -3.58
C ILE A 99 -20.22 -6.31 -2.23
N THR A 100 -20.64 -7.13 -1.26
CA THR A 100 -20.74 -6.74 0.15
C THR A 100 -19.66 -7.50 0.92
N ALA A 101 -18.64 -6.81 1.40
CA ALA A 101 -17.60 -7.39 2.24
C ALA A 101 -17.85 -7.07 3.71
N GLU A 102 -17.75 -8.07 4.59
CA GLU A 102 -17.92 -7.92 6.02
C GLU A 102 -17.09 -8.95 6.79
N GLY A 103 -16.35 -8.51 7.80
CA GLY A 103 -15.57 -9.40 8.65
C GLY A 103 -14.45 -10.14 7.92
N VAL A 104 -13.96 -9.59 6.81
CA VAL A 104 -12.79 -10.12 6.09
C VAL A 104 -11.53 -9.70 6.83
N GLN A 105 -10.58 -10.63 7.03
CA GLN A 105 -9.29 -10.26 7.59
C GLN A 105 -8.43 -9.51 6.56
N THR A 106 -7.95 -8.34 6.93
CA THR A 106 -6.93 -7.55 6.22
C THR A 106 -5.66 -7.50 7.05
N GLU A 107 -4.54 -7.22 6.39
CA GLU A 107 -3.24 -6.97 7.02
C GLU A 107 -2.69 -5.65 6.45
N VAL A 108 -2.12 -4.82 7.32
CA VAL A 108 -1.44 -3.58 6.93
C VAL A 108 -0.04 -3.62 7.51
N ASP A 109 0.99 -3.56 6.66
CA ASP A 109 2.39 -3.62 7.09
C ASP A 109 2.75 -2.39 7.93
N ALA A 110 2.36 -1.21 7.45
CA ALA A 110 2.34 0.02 8.23
C ALA A 110 1.27 0.98 7.73
N GLY A 111 0.64 1.68 8.66
CA GLY A 111 -0.15 2.86 8.34
C GLY A 111 0.22 4.04 9.22
N TYR A 112 0.35 5.18 8.58
CA TYR A 112 0.79 6.43 9.17
C TYR A 112 -0.34 7.45 9.12
N GLU A 113 -0.57 8.13 10.23
CA GLU A 113 -1.56 9.19 10.32
C GLU A 113 -0.85 10.53 10.44
N GLY A 114 -1.20 11.46 9.54
CA GLY A 114 -0.80 12.85 9.57
C GLY A 114 -1.96 13.75 9.97
N ARG A 115 -1.77 15.06 9.85
CA ARG A 115 -2.81 16.07 10.16
C ARG A 115 -4.02 15.93 9.25
N ASN A 116 -3.80 15.69 7.95
CA ASN A 116 -4.85 15.75 6.92
C ASN A 116 -5.07 14.42 6.18
N GLN A 117 -4.21 13.43 6.37
CA GLN A 117 -4.26 12.15 5.66
C GLN A 117 -3.91 10.97 6.56
N VAL A 118 -4.36 9.79 6.14
CA VAL A 118 -3.86 8.50 6.59
C VAL A 118 -3.21 7.83 5.38
N VAL A 119 -2.09 7.17 5.59
CA VAL A 119 -1.31 6.51 4.53
C VAL A 119 -1.20 5.05 4.93
N LEU A 120 -1.63 4.14 4.08
CA LEU A 120 -1.48 2.69 4.29
C LEU A 120 -0.44 2.16 3.33
N ILE A 121 0.47 1.32 3.79
CA ILE A 121 1.58 0.78 2.99
C ILE A 121 1.49 -0.74 2.94
N GLU A 122 1.51 -1.28 1.73
CA GLU A 122 1.81 -2.68 1.43
C GLU A 122 3.28 -2.76 0.98
N ALA A 123 4.08 -3.57 1.66
CA ALA A 123 5.51 -3.71 1.42
C ALA A 123 5.87 -5.05 0.75
N LYS A 124 6.89 -5.02 -0.09
CA LYS A 124 7.56 -6.21 -0.64
C LYS A 124 9.08 -6.06 -0.57
N ASN A 125 9.80 -7.16 -0.41
CA ASN A 125 11.27 -7.19 -0.42
C ASN A 125 11.87 -7.70 -1.75
N ARG A 126 11.05 -7.70 -2.81
CA ARG A 126 11.42 -8.17 -4.15
C ARG A 126 10.63 -7.40 -5.19
N SER A 127 11.13 -7.40 -6.43
CA SER A 127 10.41 -6.83 -7.56
C SER A 127 9.14 -7.61 -7.85
N THR A 128 8.03 -6.88 -7.93
CA THR A 128 6.70 -7.41 -8.22
C THR A 128 6.19 -6.78 -9.51
N THR A 129 5.68 -7.59 -10.45
CA THR A 129 5.13 -7.08 -11.72
C THR A 129 3.69 -6.63 -11.58
N ASN A 130 2.91 -7.30 -10.73
CA ASN A 130 1.54 -6.93 -10.40
C ASN A 130 1.17 -7.37 -8.98
N THR A 131 0.19 -6.69 -8.39
CA THR A 131 -0.35 -7.03 -7.09
C THR A 131 -1.87 -7.16 -7.15
N ILE A 132 -2.44 -8.01 -6.30
CA ILE A 132 -3.90 -8.10 -6.21
C ILE A 132 -4.42 -6.79 -5.60
N ILE A 133 -5.33 -6.12 -6.31
CA ILE A 133 -5.85 -4.79 -5.91
C ILE A 133 -6.41 -4.82 -4.48
N ARG A 134 -6.97 -5.97 -4.07
CA ARG A 134 -7.46 -6.25 -2.71
C ARG A 134 -6.49 -5.88 -1.60
N GLN A 135 -5.18 -6.13 -1.76
CA GLN A 135 -4.17 -5.81 -0.74
C GLN A 135 -4.12 -4.31 -0.45
N LEU A 136 -4.49 -3.47 -1.42
CA LEU A 136 -4.57 -2.02 -1.26
C LEU A 136 -6.01 -1.58 -0.93
N TYR A 137 -6.99 -2.09 -1.66
CA TYR A 137 -8.38 -1.62 -1.61
C TYR A 137 -9.10 -1.93 -0.30
N TYR A 138 -8.94 -3.15 0.24
CA TYR A 138 -9.69 -3.52 1.45
C TYR A 138 -9.23 -2.74 2.68
N PRO A 139 -7.91 -2.60 2.94
CA PRO A 139 -7.42 -1.67 3.95
C PRO A 139 -7.89 -0.22 3.72
N PHE A 140 -7.83 0.27 2.48
CA PHE A 140 -8.33 1.60 2.12
C PHE A 140 -9.79 1.79 2.55
N ARG A 141 -10.70 0.92 2.10
CA ARG A 141 -12.13 0.99 2.44
C ARG A 141 -12.37 0.89 3.93
N GLN A 142 -11.68 -0.03 4.60
CA GLN A 142 -11.76 -0.20 6.04
C GLN A 142 -11.42 1.09 6.79
N TRP A 143 -10.27 1.69 6.51
CA TRP A 143 -9.82 2.86 7.25
C TRP A 143 -10.55 4.14 6.85
N GLN A 144 -10.97 4.26 5.59
CA GLN A 144 -11.72 5.44 5.12
C GLN A 144 -13.07 5.60 5.83
N ILE A 145 -13.67 4.50 6.32
CA ILE A 145 -14.90 4.52 7.14
C ILE A 145 -14.62 5.07 8.54
N HIS A 146 -13.41 4.87 9.07
CA HIS A 146 -13.05 5.24 10.44
C HIS A 146 -12.47 6.66 10.58
N THR A 147 -12.18 7.34 9.47
CA THR A 147 -11.64 8.70 9.49
C THR A 147 -12.20 9.58 8.39
N LYS A 148 -12.28 10.89 8.66
CA LYS A 148 -12.59 11.91 7.64
C LYS A 148 -11.36 12.35 6.83
N LYS A 149 -10.16 11.95 7.26
CA LYS A 149 -8.91 12.21 6.54
C LYS A 149 -8.91 11.43 5.24
N LYS A 150 -8.24 11.94 4.21
CA LYS A 150 -8.04 11.17 2.98
C LYS A 150 -7.15 9.96 3.29
N VAL A 151 -7.58 8.76 2.94
CA VAL A 151 -6.76 7.56 3.02
C VAL A 151 -6.04 7.36 1.70
N ASN A 152 -4.72 7.49 1.70
CA ASN A 152 -3.84 7.19 0.57
C ASN A 152 -3.24 5.78 0.75
N VAL A 153 -2.98 5.10 -0.37
CA VAL A 153 -2.33 3.78 -0.37
C VAL A 153 -0.99 3.86 -1.09
N LEU A 154 0.03 3.30 -0.47
CA LEU A 154 1.36 3.14 -1.04
C LEU A 154 1.67 1.67 -1.24
N PHE A 155 2.31 1.37 -2.36
CA PHE A 155 3.06 0.15 -2.55
C PHE A 155 4.54 0.47 -2.40
N PHE A 156 5.25 -0.34 -1.63
CA PHE A 156 6.64 -0.13 -1.28
C PHE A 156 7.46 -1.37 -1.64
N GLU A 157 8.60 -1.16 -2.30
CA GLU A 157 9.57 -2.22 -2.53
C GLU A 157 10.96 -1.82 -2.06
N LYS A 158 11.61 -2.74 -1.35
CA LYS A 158 13.06 -2.72 -1.19
C LYS A 158 13.70 -3.56 -2.29
N ARG A 159 14.54 -2.94 -3.13
CA ARG A 159 15.30 -3.60 -4.21
C ARG A 159 16.78 -3.33 -4.02
N GLN A 160 17.53 -4.29 -3.47
CA GLN A 160 18.95 -4.12 -3.13
C GLN A 160 19.19 -2.84 -2.30
N ASN A 161 19.77 -1.77 -2.87
CA ASN A 161 20.01 -0.48 -2.21
C ASN A 161 18.87 0.53 -2.41
N GLU A 162 17.98 0.28 -3.36
CA GLU A 162 16.90 1.18 -3.73
C GLU A 162 15.63 0.94 -2.91
N TYR A 163 14.89 2.02 -2.72
CA TYR A 163 13.58 2.11 -2.10
C TYR A 163 12.62 2.66 -3.14
N ALA A 164 11.76 1.81 -3.68
CA ALA A 164 10.79 2.18 -4.70
C ALA A 164 9.40 2.33 -4.09
N LEU A 165 8.73 3.42 -4.43
CA LEU A 165 7.45 3.84 -3.88
C LEU A 165 6.48 4.15 -5.01
N TRP A 166 5.26 3.60 -4.94
CA TRP A 166 4.16 3.91 -5.83
C TRP A 166 2.97 4.36 -4.99
N GLN A 167 2.46 5.55 -5.27
CA GLN A 167 1.22 6.04 -4.68
C GLN A 167 0.06 5.72 -5.59
N PHE A 168 -0.89 4.95 -5.08
CA PHE A 168 -2.15 4.67 -5.77
C PHE A 168 -3.30 5.48 -5.16
N ASP A 169 -4.34 5.68 -5.97
CA ASP A 169 -5.62 6.26 -5.56
C ASP A 169 -6.77 5.46 -6.19
N PHE A 170 -7.98 5.65 -5.68
CA PHE A 170 -9.19 5.10 -6.26
C PHE A 170 -10.08 6.25 -6.72
N ASP A 171 -10.28 6.39 -8.02
CA ASP A 171 -11.09 7.47 -8.59
C ASP A 171 -12.54 7.44 -8.10
N ASP A 172 -13.08 6.23 -7.90
CA ASP A 172 -14.32 6.01 -7.19
C ASP A 172 -14.07 5.01 -6.07
N GLU A 173 -14.20 5.46 -4.84
CA GLU A 173 -14.04 4.61 -3.66
C GLU A 173 -14.97 3.38 -3.68
N LYS A 174 -16.11 3.42 -4.38
CA LYS A 174 -17.06 2.30 -4.52
C LYS A 174 -16.80 1.43 -5.75
N ASP A 175 -15.70 1.63 -6.46
CA ASP A 175 -15.30 0.83 -7.62
C ASP A 175 -13.91 0.24 -7.39
N TYR A 176 -13.85 -1.08 -7.19
CA TYR A 176 -12.61 -1.84 -7.00
C TYR A 176 -11.62 -1.64 -8.15
N ASN A 177 -12.13 -1.50 -9.37
CA ASN A 177 -11.33 -1.38 -10.58
C ASN A 177 -10.96 0.07 -10.93
N SER A 178 -11.32 1.06 -10.09
CA SER A 178 -10.96 2.47 -10.28
C SER A 178 -9.55 2.83 -9.77
N ILE A 179 -8.77 1.82 -9.36
CA ILE A 179 -7.39 2.02 -8.91
C ILE A 179 -6.56 2.67 -10.03
N LYS A 180 -5.75 3.64 -9.66
CA LYS A 180 -4.79 4.27 -10.57
C LYS A 180 -3.51 4.65 -9.86
N LEU A 181 -2.41 4.61 -10.59
CA LEU A 181 -1.13 5.15 -10.15
C LEU A 181 -1.17 6.68 -10.22
N LEU A 182 -0.86 7.36 -9.11
CA LEU A 182 -0.72 8.81 -9.07
C LEU A 182 0.71 9.26 -9.36
N LYS A 183 1.67 8.68 -8.65
CA LYS A 183 3.10 8.98 -8.80
C LYS A 183 3.94 7.81 -8.30
N SER A 184 5.15 7.71 -8.80
CA SER A 184 6.15 6.75 -8.35
C SER A 184 7.54 7.38 -8.33
N ALA A 185 8.38 6.96 -7.40
CA ALA A 185 9.77 7.37 -7.34
C ALA A 185 10.63 6.28 -6.70
N GLN A 186 11.90 6.25 -7.06
CA GLN A 186 12.89 5.39 -6.43
C GLN A 186 14.05 6.20 -5.84
N PHE A 187 14.54 5.74 -4.69
CA PHE A 187 15.52 6.46 -3.90
C PHE A 187 16.62 5.53 -3.39
N GLU A 188 17.83 6.05 -3.26
CA GLU A 188 18.86 5.48 -2.40
C GLU A 188 19.01 6.38 -1.17
N ILE A 189 18.99 5.79 0.02
CA ILE A 189 19.11 6.55 1.27
C ILE A 189 20.60 6.71 1.60
N GLU A 190 21.09 7.94 1.57
CA GLU A 190 22.41 8.32 2.05
C GLU A 190 22.32 8.69 3.54
N SER A 191 23.01 7.91 4.38
CA SER A 191 23.22 8.26 5.79
C SER A 191 24.17 9.46 5.88
N ARG A 192 23.90 10.37 6.82
CA ARG A 192 24.79 11.50 7.11
C ARG A 192 26.10 11.05 7.75
#